data_AF-A0A1X0UF33-F1
#
_entry.id   AF-A0A1X0UF33-F1
#
_cell.length_a   1.000
_cell.length_b   1.000
_cell.length_c   1.000
_cell.angle_alpha   90.00
_cell.angle_beta   90.00
_cell.angle_gamma   90.00
#
_symmetry.space_group_name_H-M   'P 1'
#
loop_
_entity.id
_entity.type
_entity.pdbx_description
1 polymer ?
#
loop_
_entity_poly.entity_id
_entity_poly.type
_entity_poly.pdbx_seq_one_letter_code
_entity_poly.pdbx_strand_id
1 'polypeptide(L)' 'MATAKKIETLTTREVAEAMGTTPRELRVFLRASKDYEACGAGARYTFVAGDLAGMKAKFMTWTKERAAKAAEADAK' A
#
# COMPACT_ATOMS: atom_id res chain seq x y z
N MET A 1 -3.28 10.48 -27.60
CA MET A 1 -4.04 10.55 -26.33
C MET A 1 -3.10 11.11 -25.27
N ALA A 2 -3.21 12.40 -24.96
CA ALA A 2 -2.41 13.03 -23.93
C ALA A 2 -3.06 12.77 -22.56
N THR A 3 -2.47 11.91 -21.74
CA THR A 3 -2.89 11.81 -20.34
C THR A 3 -2.07 12.82 -19.56
N ALA A 4 -2.70 13.97 -19.30
CA ALA A 4 -2.15 15.02 -18.47
C ALA A 4 -1.70 14.43 -17.13
N LYS A 5 -0.47 14.78 -16.76
CA LYS A 5 0.20 14.49 -15.50
C LYS A 5 -0.57 15.18 -14.37
N LYS A 6 -1.70 14.64 -13.97
CA LYS A 6 -2.40 15.10 -12.78
C LYS A 6 -1.74 14.40 -11.60
N ILE A 7 -1.30 15.18 -10.63
CA ILE A 7 -1.01 14.70 -9.29
C ILE A 7 -2.36 14.29 -8.71
N GLU A 8 -2.89 13.17 -9.19
CA GLU A 8 -4.12 12.56 -8.72
C GLU A 8 -3.72 11.85 -7.45
N THR A 9 -4.21 12.38 -6.33
CA THR A 9 -4.26 11.63 -5.08
C THR A 9 -5.06 10.36 -5.35
N LEU A 10 -4.38 9.24 -5.51
CA LEU A 10 -4.98 7.96 -5.79
C LEU A 10 -5.58 7.40 -4.51
N THR A 11 -6.71 6.72 -4.65
CA THR A 11 -7.35 5.99 -3.57
C THR A 11 -6.70 4.61 -3.40
N THR A 12 -6.87 4.00 -2.22
CA THR A 12 -6.34 2.66 -1.93
C THR A 12 -6.75 1.61 -2.96
N ARG A 13 -7.93 1.76 -3.59
CA ARG A 13 -8.39 0.83 -4.62
C ARG A 13 -7.59 0.98 -5.91
N GLU A 14 -7.44 2.20 -6.41
CA GLU A 14 -6.69 2.47 -7.65
C GLU A 14 -5.23 2.09 -7.48
N VAL A 15 -4.65 2.36 -6.31
CA VAL A 15 -3.28 1.96 -6.00
C VAL A 15 -3.14 0.44 -5.94
N ALA A 16 -4.11 -0.26 -5.35
CA ALA A 16 -4.10 -1.72 -5.34
C ALA A 16 -4.18 -2.30 -6.76
N GLU A 17 -5.04 -1.75 -7.63
CA GLU A 17 -5.14 -2.13 -9.04
C GLU A 17 -3.83 -1.85 -9.80
N ALA A 18 -3.22 -0.67 -9.59
CA ALA A 18 -1.95 -0.29 -10.21
C ALA A 18 -0.77 -1.18 -9.77
N MET A 19 -0.79 -1.68 -8.53
CA MET A 19 0.24 -2.58 -8.00
C MET A 19 -0.05 -4.05 -8.26
N GLY A 20 -1.25 -4.41 -8.74
CA GLY A 20 -1.69 -5.79 -8.91
C GLY A 20 -1.90 -6.52 -7.57
N THR A 21 -2.29 -5.80 -6.51
CA THR A 21 -2.56 -6.38 -5.19
C THR A 21 -4.02 -6.18 -4.79
N THR A 22 -4.43 -6.76 -3.66
CA THR A 22 -5.77 -6.58 -3.13
C THR A 22 -5.85 -5.33 -2.25
N PRO A 23 -6.97 -4.56 -2.30
CA PRO A 23 -7.18 -3.41 -1.41
C PRO A 23 -7.20 -3.80 0.08
N ARG A 24 -7.37 -5.10 0.39
CA ARG A 24 -7.37 -5.63 1.76
C ARG A 24 -5.94 -5.79 2.26
N GLU A 25 -5.05 -6.44 1.50
CA GLU A 25 -3.63 -6.54 1.86
C GLU A 25 -2.97 -5.17 1.94
N LEU A 26 -3.29 -4.29 0.99
CA LEU A 26 -2.74 -2.94 0.99
C LEU A 26 -3.11 -2.19 2.28
N ARG A 27 -4.36 -2.30 2.76
CA ARG A 27 -4.76 -1.71 4.06
C ARG A 27 -4.02 -2.31 5.25
N VAL A 28 -3.70 -3.60 5.22
CA VAL A 28 -2.92 -4.23 6.30
C VAL A 28 -1.48 -3.70 6.29
N PHE A 29 -0.86 -3.59 5.12
CA PHE A 29 0.45 -2.96 4.96
C PHE A 29 0.44 -1.52 5.48
N LEU A 30 -0.54 -0.72 5.07
CA LEU A 30 -0.68 0.68 5.47
C LEU A 30 -0.90 0.85 6.97
N ARG A 31 -1.59 -0.09 7.62
CA ARG A 31 -1.76 -0.09 9.08
C ARG A 31 -0.51 -0.59 9.82
N ALA A 32 0.30 -1.44 9.20
CA ALA A 32 1.55 -1.94 9.76
C ALA A 32 2.70 -0.93 9.61
N SER A 33 2.65 -0.09 8.58
CA SER A 33 3.62 0.96 8.34
C SER A 33 3.25 2.23 9.12
N LYS A 34 4.23 2.82 9.82
CA LYS A 34 4.06 4.10 10.52
C LYS A 34 4.20 5.31 9.59
N ASP A 35 4.66 5.08 8.36
CA ASP A 35 4.92 6.14 7.38
C ASP A 35 3.65 6.65 6.69
N TYR A 36 2.56 5.88 6.76
CA TYR A 36 1.31 6.18 6.06
C TYR A 36 0.20 6.52 7.05
N GLU A 37 -0.05 7.80 7.21
CA GLU A 37 -1.13 8.28 8.07
C GLU A 37 -2.47 8.23 7.34
N ALA A 38 -3.50 7.72 8.03
CA ALA A 38 -4.86 7.76 7.55
C ALA A 38 -5.33 9.23 7.52
N CYS A 39 -5.62 9.77 6.34
CA CYS A 39 -6.05 11.16 6.23
C CYS A 39 -7.55 11.29 6.57
N GLY A 40 -7.83 11.93 7.72
CA GLY A 40 -9.16 12.41 8.11
C GLY A 40 -10.14 11.38 8.66
N ALA A 41 -11.35 11.87 8.96
CA ALA A 41 -12.47 11.07 9.46
C ALA A 41 -12.94 10.08 8.38
N GLY A 42 -12.50 8.83 8.48
CA GLY A 42 -12.87 7.75 7.55
C GLY A 42 -11.73 6.87 7.05
N ALA A 43 -10.50 7.06 7.56
CA ALA A 43 -9.34 6.23 7.21
C ALA A 43 -9.03 6.20 5.70
N ARG A 44 -9.19 7.34 5.02
CA ARG A 44 -8.89 7.46 3.60
C ARG A 44 -7.39 7.69 3.42
N TYR A 45 -6.73 6.78 2.71
CA TYR A 45 -5.34 6.97 2.33
C TYR A 45 -5.29 7.69 0.99
N THR A 46 -4.52 8.77 0.93
CA THR A 46 -4.23 9.52 -0.29
C THR A 46 -2.80 9.23 -0.70
N PHE A 47 -2.63 8.67 -1.90
CA PHE A 47 -1.32 8.34 -2.45
C PHE A 47 -0.96 9.27 -3.59
N VAL A 48 0.30 9.68 -3.66
CA VAL A 48 0.82 10.42 -4.81
C VAL A 48 1.35 9.41 -5.83
N ALA A 49 0.95 9.55 -7.09
CA ALA A 49 1.40 8.66 -8.16
C ALA A 49 2.93 8.53 -8.26
N GLY A 50 3.67 9.58 -7.89
CA GLY A 50 5.14 9.58 -7.86
C GLY A 50 5.78 8.70 -6.78
N ASP A 51 5.05 8.39 -5.69
CA ASP A 51 5.57 7.57 -4.58
C ASP A 51 5.21 6.08 -4.75
N LEU A 52 4.38 5.73 -5.75
CA LEU A 52 3.93 4.35 -5.97
C LEU A 52 5.09 3.36 -6.17
N ALA A 53 6.18 3.79 -6.83
CA ALA A 53 7.34 2.95 -7.04
C ALA A 53 8.05 2.60 -5.72
N GLY A 54 8.25 3.60 -4.85
CA GLY A 54 8.83 3.41 -3.51
C GLY A 54 7.91 2.58 -2.62
N MET A 55 6.60 2.86 -2.66
CA MET A 55 5.61 2.11 -1.92
C MET A 55 5.54 0.64 -2.36
N LYS A 56 5.63 0.35 -3.67
CA LYS A 56 5.67 -1.03 -4.18
C LYS A 56 6.89 -1.78 -3.67
N ALA A 57 8.06 -1.16 -3.64
CA ALA A 57 9.26 -1.77 -3.08
C ALA A 57 9.09 -2.08 -1.57
N LYS A 58 8.59 -1.13 -0.78
CA LYS A 58 8.29 -1.33 0.65
C LYS A 58 7.25 -2.43 0.86
N PHE A 59 6.20 -2.47 0.04
CA PHE A 59 5.16 -3.48 0.09
C PHE A 59 5.72 -4.88 -0.18
N MET A 60 6.55 -5.06 -1.21
CA MET A 60 7.18 -6.35 -1.50
C MET A 60 8.09 -6.82 -0.35
N THR A 61 8.87 -5.92 0.24
CA THR A 61 9.70 -6.24 1.42
C THR A 61 8.82 -6.66 2.60
N TRP A 62 7.81 -5.87 2.93
CA TRP A 62 6.89 -6.17 4.03
C TRP A 62 6.17 -7.51 3.83
N THR A 63 5.73 -7.83 2.61
CA THR A 63 5.08 -9.10 2.31
C THR A 63 6.02 -10.29 2.53
N LYS A 64 7.31 -10.17 2.18
CA LYS A 64 8.32 -11.18 2.47
C LYS A 64 8.57 -11.35 3.97
N GLU A 65 8.72 -10.24 4.70
CA GLU A 65 8.87 -10.26 6.17
C GLU A 65 7.65 -10.87 6.86
N ARG A 66 6.45 -10.60 6.34
CA ARG A 66 5.21 -11.17 6.87
C ARG A 66 5.08 -12.65 6.58
N ALA A 67 5.48 -13.11 5.40
CA ALA A 67 5.53 -14.54 5.08
C ALA A 67 6.51 -15.28 6.02
N ALA A 68 7.66 -14.68 6.32
CA ALA A 68 8.61 -15.21 7.29
C ALA A 68 8.03 -15.24 8.72
N LYS A 69 7.38 -14.16 9.17
CA LYS A 69 6.73 -14.13 10.49
C LYS A 69 5.53 -15.06 10.62
N ALA A 70 4.77 -15.28 9.54
CA ALA A 70 3.66 -16.22 9.55
C ALA A 70 4.16 -17.66 9.74
N ALA A 71 5.31 -18.01 9.15
CA ALA A 71 5.96 -19.30 9.38
C ALA A 71 6.44 -19.47 10.83
N GLU A 72 6.87 -18.39 11.51
CA GLU A 72 7.22 -18.44 12.94
C GLU A 72 6.00 -18.47 13.87
N ALA A 73 4.86 -17.91 13.45
CA ALA A 73 3.64 -17.87 14.25
C ALA A 73 2.88 -19.20 14.28
N ASP A 74 3.05 -20.05 13.27
CA ASP A 74 2.49 -21.41 13.22
C ASP A 74 3.36 -22.43 13.99
N ALA A 75 4.58 -22.04 14.37
CA ALA A 75 5.53 -22.87 15.11
C ALA A 75 5.43 -22.73 16.64
N LYS A 76 4.41 -22.05 17.18
CA LYS A 76 4.23 -21.85 18.63
C LYS A 76 2.90 -22.34 19.16
#